data_AF-A0A957Z0T5-F1
#
_entry.id   AF-A0A957Z0T5-F1
#
_cell.length_a   1.000
_cell.length_b   1.000
_cell.length_c   1.000
_cell.angle_alpha   90.00
_cell.angle_beta   90.00
_cell.angle_gamma   90.00
#
_symmetry.space_group_name_H-M   'P 1'
#
loop_
_entity.id
_entity.type
_entity.pdbx_description
1 polymer ?
#
loop_
_entity_poly.entity_id
_entity_poly.type
_entity_poly.pdbx_seq_one_letter_code
_entity_poly.pdbx_strand_id
1 'polypeptide(L)'
;MQSTSGRHWAHRIMAGRASTMPRQWLRLCVMVALIATALLMSGTTAYAADFIVNSTADDVDQSSLDGLCLTAQGECTLRAALDEALANGGGADTISFNIPGPGPHTISIGSNGPLTPLNNVTIDGYTQPSASPNTLTEGNDAVILIEIDGGALQISGRSEVRGLAISNCSATCIVNFAVGTTIAGNFIGLNSVGKSSSVSPGDGVYDAGSYDVMIGGPLPADRNVIGNVAGFGIRHAYTEESSDQIIGNYIGTDPTGTQARPNGLGGINAGEDSVEGLLLIENNLISGNNGPGIFADFLYEVNGDLEINGNFIGTDAFGNPGLPNSGSGIQVLLESSNVI
;
A
#
# COMPACT_ATOMS: atom_id res chain seq x y z
N MET A 1 49.05 73.38 -60.67
CA MET A 1 49.30 74.59 -59.87
C MET A 1 48.04 74.92 -59.09
N GLN A 2 48.22 75.28 -57.80
CA GLN A 2 47.21 75.79 -56.86
C GLN A 2 46.17 74.79 -56.37
N SER A 3 45.76 74.76 -55.11
CA SER A 3 46.17 75.41 -53.85
C SER A 3 45.19 74.87 -52.80
N THR A 4 45.67 74.34 -51.68
CA THR A 4 44.85 73.91 -50.55
C THR A 4 44.73 75.02 -49.49
N SER A 5 43.50 75.35 -49.10
CA SER A 5 43.10 75.83 -47.75
C SER A 5 41.58 75.60 -47.67
N GLY A 6 40.93 75.09 -46.62
CA GLY A 6 41.22 74.96 -45.20
C GLY A 6 40.02 75.57 -44.46
N ARG A 7 39.08 74.76 -43.91
CA ARG A 7 38.08 75.22 -42.92
C ARG A 7 37.62 74.08 -41.99
N HIS A 8 37.78 74.33 -40.69
CA HIS A 8 37.24 73.59 -39.56
C HIS A 8 35.70 73.58 -39.55
N TRP A 9 35.09 72.45 -39.14
CA TRP A 9 33.71 72.38 -38.64
C TRP A 9 33.64 71.52 -37.38
N ALA A 10 32.89 72.02 -36.40
CA ALA A 10 32.80 71.54 -35.02
C ALA A 10 32.04 70.22 -34.87
N HIS A 11 32.52 69.36 -33.97
CA HIS A 11 31.81 68.16 -33.50
C HIS A 11 30.62 68.53 -32.62
N ARG A 12 29.42 68.12 -33.04
CA ARG A 12 28.22 68.07 -32.20
C ARG A 12 27.99 66.62 -31.78
N ILE A 13 28.14 66.33 -30.49
CA ILE A 13 27.79 65.05 -29.87
C ILE A 13 26.26 64.97 -29.82
N MET A 14 25.66 63.99 -30.50
CA MET A 14 24.24 63.66 -30.33
C MET A 14 24.09 62.60 -29.24
N ALA A 15 23.39 62.95 -28.16
CA ALA A 15 22.92 62.01 -27.16
C ALA A 15 21.82 61.12 -27.78
N GLY A 16 22.09 59.82 -27.91
CA GLY A 16 21.09 58.83 -28.32
C GLY A 16 20.04 58.64 -27.22
N ARG A 17 18.78 58.98 -27.51
CA ARG A 17 17.64 58.65 -26.65
C ARG A 17 17.47 57.13 -26.61
N ALA A 18 17.47 56.55 -25.40
CA ALA A 18 17.01 55.19 -25.18
C ALA A 18 15.54 55.06 -25.60
N SER A 19 15.27 54.30 -26.66
CA SER A 19 13.91 54.01 -27.09
C SER A 19 13.27 53.03 -26.12
N THR A 20 12.27 53.47 -25.38
CA THR A 20 11.42 52.59 -24.56
C THR A 20 10.64 51.65 -25.47
N MET A 21 10.72 50.34 -25.23
CA MET A 21 9.94 49.35 -25.98
C MET A 21 8.45 49.71 -25.90
N PRO A 22 7.73 49.78 -27.03
CA PRO A 22 6.30 50.07 -27.01
C PRO A 22 5.55 48.97 -26.25
N ARG A 23 4.57 49.34 -25.42
CA ARG A 23 3.79 48.41 -24.56
C ARG A 23 3.22 47.18 -25.30
N GLN A 24 2.97 47.30 -26.60
CA GLN A 24 2.52 46.19 -27.46
C GLN A 24 3.59 45.12 -27.69
N TRP A 25 4.86 45.51 -27.79
CA TRP A 25 6.00 44.60 -27.89
C TRP A 25 6.32 43.91 -26.57
N LEU A 26 6.18 44.63 -25.44
CA LEU A 26 6.32 44.02 -24.11
C LEU A 26 5.23 42.95 -23.87
N ARG A 27 3.98 43.22 -24.29
CA ARG A 27 2.88 42.24 -24.24
C ARG A 27 3.13 41.02 -25.12
N LEU A 28 3.70 41.23 -26.31
CA LEU A 28 4.06 40.14 -27.21
C LEU A 28 5.20 39.29 -26.63
N CYS A 29 6.24 39.90 -26.07
CA CYS A 29 7.34 39.18 -25.42
C CYS A 29 6.86 38.40 -24.18
N VAL A 30 5.95 38.95 -23.38
CA VAL A 30 5.34 38.25 -22.24
C VAL A 30 4.44 37.10 -22.71
N MET A 31 3.64 37.28 -23.76
CA MET A 31 2.83 36.19 -24.33
C MET A 31 3.69 35.07 -24.92
N VAL A 32 4.75 35.40 -25.66
CA VAL A 32 5.68 34.41 -26.21
C VAL A 32 6.45 33.69 -25.10
N ALA A 33 6.84 34.40 -24.03
CA ALA A 33 7.46 33.78 -22.85
C ALA A 33 6.48 32.86 -22.10
N LEU A 34 5.22 33.26 -21.94
CA LEU A 34 4.16 32.45 -21.31
C LEU A 34 3.80 31.20 -22.12
N ILE A 35 3.77 31.32 -23.46
CA ILE A 35 3.56 30.18 -24.36
C ILE A 35 4.79 29.27 -24.35
N ALA A 36 6.01 29.81 -24.31
CA ALA A 36 7.24 29.03 -24.19
C ALA A 36 7.36 28.32 -22.83
N THR A 37 6.92 28.94 -21.72
CA THR A 37 6.87 28.26 -20.41
C THR A 37 5.75 27.22 -20.33
N ALA A 38 4.62 27.43 -21.02
CA ALA A 38 3.57 26.42 -21.16
C ALA A 38 4.00 25.24 -22.05
N LEU A 39 4.82 25.47 -23.08
CA LEU A 39 5.41 24.41 -23.93
C LEU A 39 6.61 23.68 -23.28
N LEU A 40 7.21 24.24 -22.22
CA LEU A 40 8.26 23.59 -21.42
C LEU A 40 7.69 22.77 -20.25
N MET A 41 6.39 22.88 -19.98
CA MET A 41 5.64 21.98 -19.12
C MET A 41 5.01 20.89 -19.99
N SER A 42 5.84 20.02 -20.56
CA SER A 42 5.36 18.70 -20.97
C SER A 42 4.97 17.96 -19.69
N GLY A 43 3.74 18.19 -19.22
CA GLY A 43 3.14 17.35 -18.20
C GLY A 43 3.15 15.93 -18.74
N THR A 44 3.83 15.02 -18.05
CA THR A 44 3.65 13.59 -18.27
C THR A 44 2.18 13.30 -17.98
N THR A 45 1.46 12.86 -18.99
CA THR A 45 0.10 12.35 -18.78
C THR A 45 0.25 11.02 -18.04
N ALA A 46 -0.16 10.97 -16.78
CA ALA A 46 -0.28 9.70 -16.06
C ALA A 46 -1.18 8.76 -16.86
N TYR A 47 -0.68 7.57 -17.17
CA TYR A 47 -1.42 6.51 -17.84
C TYR A 47 -1.29 5.24 -17.00
N ALA A 48 -2.30 4.37 -17.00
CA ALA A 48 -2.26 3.11 -16.27
C ALA A 48 -1.30 2.12 -16.96
N ALA A 49 -0.14 1.88 -16.36
CA ALA A 49 0.84 0.91 -16.82
C ALA A 49 0.57 -0.50 -16.24
N ASP A 50 1.03 -1.54 -16.93
CA ASP A 50 1.05 -2.92 -16.42
C ASP A 50 2.51 -3.40 -16.41
N PHE A 51 3.09 -3.51 -15.21
CA PHE A 51 4.44 -3.97 -14.99
C PHE A 51 4.43 -5.46 -14.64
N ILE A 52 4.90 -6.29 -15.56
CA ILE A 52 4.89 -7.76 -15.42
C ILE A 52 6.22 -8.21 -14.78
N VAL A 53 6.19 -8.46 -13.47
CA VAL A 53 7.31 -9.03 -12.72
C VAL A 53 7.60 -10.43 -13.22
N ASN A 54 8.85 -10.66 -13.63
CA ASN A 54 9.30 -11.92 -14.23
C ASN A 54 10.55 -12.52 -13.56
N SER A 55 11.02 -11.89 -12.48
CA SER A 55 12.19 -12.33 -11.71
C SER A 55 11.94 -12.24 -10.21
N THR A 56 12.58 -13.13 -9.46
CA THR A 56 12.59 -13.12 -7.99
C THR A 56 13.72 -12.26 -7.41
N ALA A 57 14.54 -11.62 -8.25
CA ALA A 57 15.56 -10.69 -7.79
C ALA A 57 14.93 -9.44 -7.14
N ASP A 58 15.74 -8.69 -6.39
CA ASP A 58 15.33 -7.49 -5.64
C ASP A 58 16.12 -6.25 -6.09
N ASP A 59 16.54 -6.20 -7.35
CA ASP A 59 17.31 -5.09 -7.91
C ASP A 59 16.40 -3.91 -8.30
N VAL A 60 16.93 -2.69 -8.21
CA VAL A 60 16.25 -1.44 -8.59
C VAL A 60 16.05 -1.32 -10.09
N ASP A 61 15.10 -0.49 -10.49
CA ASP A 61 14.97 -0.10 -11.90
C ASP A 61 16.22 0.66 -12.41
N GLN A 62 16.65 0.38 -13.64
CA GLN A 62 17.85 1.00 -14.21
C GLN A 62 17.61 2.45 -14.64
N SER A 63 16.41 2.82 -15.06
CA SER A 63 16.11 4.11 -15.69
C SER A 63 14.69 4.55 -15.39
N SER A 64 14.51 5.16 -14.22
CA SER A 64 13.18 5.55 -13.80
C SER A 64 12.49 6.52 -14.77
N LEU A 65 11.18 6.38 -14.97
CA LEU A 65 10.32 7.14 -15.90
C LEU A 65 10.44 6.78 -17.39
N ASP A 66 11.04 5.66 -17.74
CA ASP A 66 11.05 5.21 -19.13
C ASP A 66 9.83 4.33 -19.50
N GLY A 67 9.01 3.98 -18.49
CA GLY A 67 7.82 3.15 -18.66
C GLY A 67 8.16 1.67 -18.84
N LEU A 68 9.40 1.27 -18.59
CA LEU A 68 9.89 -0.09 -18.69
C LEU A 68 10.37 -0.53 -17.30
N CYS A 69 9.76 -1.57 -16.76
CA CYS A 69 10.29 -2.23 -15.56
C CYS A 69 11.52 -3.06 -15.96
N LEU A 70 12.72 -2.50 -15.91
CA LEU A 70 13.96 -3.16 -16.33
C LEU A 70 15.13 -2.84 -15.39
N THR A 71 15.59 -3.87 -14.69
CA THR A 71 16.88 -3.87 -14.01
C THR A 71 18.06 -3.83 -14.99
N ALA A 72 19.28 -3.63 -14.48
CA ALA A 72 20.51 -3.69 -15.29
C ALA A 72 20.73 -5.06 -15.99
N GLN A 73 20.03 -6.10 -15.54
CA GLN A 73 20.05 -7.46 -16.08
C GLN A 73 18.95 -7.69 -17.13
N GLY A 74 18.08 -6.71 -17.36
CA GLY A 74 16.97 -6.81 -18.31
C GLY A 74 15.77 -7.59 -17.79
N GLU A 75 15.68 -7.79 -16.47
CA GLU A 75 14.56 -8.44 -15.79
C GLU A 75 13.67 -7.40 -15.11
N CYS A 76 12.38 -7.70 -14.95
CA CYS A 76 11.46 -6.91 -14.15
C CYS A 76 11.31 -7.55 -12.77
N THR A 77 11.85 -6.88 -11.75
CA THR A 77 11.70 -7.26 -10.34
C THR A 77 10.52 -6.52 -9.72
N LEU A 78 10.02 -7.00 -8.58
CA LEU A 78 8.99 -6.28 -7.82
C LEU A 78 9.47 -4.87 -7.44
N ARG A 79 10.74 -4.72 -7.05
CA ARG A 79 11.33 -3.42 -6.72
C ARG A 79 11.35 -2.48 -7.93
N ALA A 80 11.83 -2.94 -9.08
CA ALA A 80 11.84 -2.13 -10.29
C ALA A 80 10.42 -1.72 -10.72
N ALA A 81 9.44 -2.63 -10.60
CA ALA A 81 8.04 -2.33 -10.91
C ALA A 81 7.47 -1.23 -10.00
N LEU A 82 7.79 -1.27 -8.70
CA LEU A 82 7.37 -0.24 -7.74
C LEU A 82 8.11 1.10 -7.96
N ASP A 83 9.38 1.06 -8.31
CA ASP A 83 10.17 2.25 -8.66
C ASP A 83 9.53 2.98 -9.86
N GLU A 84 9.16 2.23 -10.91
CA GLU A 84 8.48 2.77 -12.09
C GLU A 84 7.06 3.28 -11.80
N ALA A 85 6.25 2.53 -11.05
CA ALA A 85 4.90 2.94 -10.68
C ALA A 85 4.90 4.24 -9.86
N LEU A 86 5.84 4.38 -8.92
CA LEU A 86 6.00 5.64 -8.17
C LEU A 86 6.39 6.79 -9.10
N ALA A 87 7.30 6.53 -10.04
CA ALA A 87 7.79 7.54 -10.96
C ALA A 87 6.68 8.03 -11.91
N ASN A 88 5.80 7.14 -12.38
CA ASN A 88 4.68 7.46 -13.27
C ASN A 88 3.64 8.46 -12.69
N GLY A 89 3.77 8.82 -11.41
CA GLY A 89 3.11 10.00 -10.85
C GLY A 89 1.62 9.83 -10.60
N GLY A 90 1.18 8.61 -10.31
CA GLY A 90 -0.18 8.31 -9.87
C GLY A 90 -1.12 7.79 -10.97
N GLY A 91 -0.59 7.25 -12.07
CA GLY A 91 -1.35 6.33 -12.91
C GLY A 91 -1.88 5.17 -12.06
N ALA A 92 -3.10 4.70 -12.35
CA ALA A 92 -3.66 3.52 -11.68
C ALA A 92 -2.95 2.25 -12.20
N ASP A 93 -1.67 2.13 -11.83
CA ASP A 93 -0.76 1.13 -12.37
C ASP A 93 -1.07 -0.23 -11.79
N THR A 94 -0.79 -1.28 -12.56
CA THR A 94 -0.91 -2.67 -12.14
C THR A 94 0.47 -3.31 -12.13
N ILE A 95 0.78 -4.01 -11.06
CA ILE A 95 1.93 -4.91 -10.95
C ILE A 95 1.37 -6.33 -11.02
N SER A 96 1.69 -7.01 -12.12
CA SER A 96 1.33 -8.39 -12.40
C SER A 96 2.56 -9.29 -12.38
N PHE A 97 2.37 -10.61 -12.41
CA PHE A 97 3.43 -11.60 -12.25
C PHE A 97 3.37 -12.66 -13.34
N ASN A 98 4.53 -12.98 -13.90
CA ASN A 98 4.74 -14.10 -14.82
C ASN A 98 6.16 -14.64 -14.67
N ILE A 99 6.51 -15.02 -13.44
CA ILE A 99 7.83 -15.57 -13.10
C ILE A 99 7.93 -16.99 -13.67
N PRO A 100 8.98 -17.32 -14.45
CA PRO A 100 9.12 -18.66 -15.03
C PRO A 100 9.37 -19.76 -14.00
N GLY A 101 8.84 -20.96 -14.30
CA GLY A 101 9.07 -22.17 -13.51
C GLY A 101 7.93 -22.51 -12.55
N PRO A 102 8.01 -23.65 -11.84
CA PRO A 102 7.03 -23.99 -10.81
C PRO A 102 7.20 -23.07 -9.58
N GLY A 103 6.08 -22.61 -9.02
CA GLY A 103 6.06 -21.85 -7.77
C GLY A 103 6.10 -22.74 -6.50
N PRO A 104 6.08 -22.13 -5.30
CA PRO A 104 6.02 -20.68 -5.06
C PRO A 104 7.32 -19.96 -5.46
N HIS A 105 7.21 -18.70 -5.85
CA HIS A 105 8.30 -17.80 -6.20
C HIS A 105 8.55 -16.85 -5.02
N THR A 106 9.67 -17.04 -4.34
CA THR A 106 10.06 -16.22 -3.19
C THR A 106 10.95 -15.05 -3.62
N ILE A 107 10.51 -13.83 -3.34
CA ILE A 107 11.24 -12.57 -3.52
C ILE A 107 11.78 -12.15 -2.16
N SER A 108 13.09 -12.30 -1.96
CA SER A 108 13.74 -11.97 -0.69
C SER A 108 14.11 -10.48 -0.63
N ILE A 109 13.49 -9.75 0.29
CA ILE A 109 13.69 -8.31 0.49
C ILE A 109 14.67 -8.06 1.63
N GLY A 110 15.71 -7.27 1.39
CA GLY A 110 16.53 -6.72 2.48
C GLY A 110 17.90 -6.20 2.11
N SER A 111 18.63 -6.85 1.20
CA SER A 111 19.99 -6.42 0.84
C SER A 111 20.03 -5.05 0.16
N ASN A 112 18.96 -4.72 -0.57
CA ASN A 112 18.81 -3.46 -1.30
C ASN A 112 17.94 -2.43 -0.55
N GLY A 113 17.64 -2.67 0.73
CA GLY A 113 16.82 -1.80 1.57
C GLY A 113 15.31 -2.07 1.47
N PRO A 114 14.46 -1.19 2.06
CA PRO A 114 13.02 -1.33 2.02
C PRO A 114 12.49 -1.17 0.59
N LEU A 115 11.38 -1.83 0.25
CA LEU A 115 10.68 -1.61 -1.02
C LEU A 115 10.16 -0.17 -1.12
N THR A 116 10.06 0.32 -2.36
CA THR A 116 9.43 1.60 -2.65
C THR A 116 7.96 1.58 -2.24
N PRO A 117 7.44 2.58 -1.50
CA PRO A 117 6.06 2.57 -1.06
C PRO A 117 5.06 2.53 -2.22
N LEU A 118 4.01 1.75 -2.06
CA LEU A 118 2.90 1.65 -3.00
C LEU A 118 2.17 2.99 -3.06
N ASN A 119 2.03 3.53 -4.26
CA ASN A 119 1.35 4.80 -4.48
C ASN A 119 0.47 4.69 -5.72
N ASN A 120 -0.84 4.56 -5.51
CA ASN A 120 -1.83 4.45 -6.58
C ASN A 120 -1.67 3.19 -7.45
N VAL A 121 -1.30 2.07 -6.83
CA VAL A 121 -0.94 0.83 -7.55
C VAL A 121 -1.80 -0.36 -7.11
N THR A 122 -2.14 -1.22 -8.06
CA THR A 122 -2.71 -2.55 -7.80
C THR A 122 -1.62 -3.58 -7.91
N ILE A 123 -1.36 -4.36 -6.85
CA ILE A 123 -0.52 -5.55 -6.91
C ILE A 123 -1.43 -6.76 -6.91
N ASP A 124 -1.40 -7.54 -7.99
CA ASP A 124 -2.20 -8.76 -8.11
C ASP A 124 -1.33 -10.01 -8.29
N GLY A 125 -1.02 -10.66 -7.18
CA GLY A 125 -0.29 -11.93 -7.16
C GLY A 125 -1.04 -13.10 -7.81
N TYR A 126 -2.36 -13.01 -8.00
CA TYR A 126 -3.14 -14.05 -8.69
C TYR A 126 -2.93 -14.05 -10.21
N THR A 127 -2.26 -13.04 -10.75
CA THR A 127 -1.84 -13.03 -12.16
C THR A 127 -0.74 -14.05 -12.48
N GLN A 128 0.01 -14.50 -11.46
CA GLN A 128 1.01 -15.56 -11.63
C GLN A 128 0.34 -16.84 -12.14
N PRO A 129 0.82 -17.45 -13.24
CA PRO A 129 0.24 -18.69 -13.76
C PRO A 129 0.09 -19.79 -12.70
N SER A 130 -1.12 -20.34 -12.61
CA SER A 130 -1.54 -21.37 -11.63
C SER A 130 -1.84 -20.88 -10.21
N ALA A 131 -1.74 -19.58 -9.94
CA ALA A 131 -2.32 -19.01 -8.74
C ALA A 131 -3.85 -18.96 -8.87
N SER A 132 -4.57 -18.99 -7.75
CA SER A 132 -6.03 -18.87 -7.75
C SER A 132 -6.54 -18.29 -6.44
N PRO A 133 -7.53 -17.37 -6.48
CA PRO A 133 -8.15 -16.85 -5.28
C PRO A 133 -8.95 -17.93 -4.55
N ASN A 134 -9.20 -17.69 -3.27
CA ASN A 134 -10.03 -18.56 -2.46
C ASN A 134 -11.48 -18.61 -2.97
N THR A 135 -12.07 -19.81 -2.95
CA THR A 135 -13.45 -20.07 -3.33
C THR A 135 -14.29 -20.63 -2.18
N LEU A 136 -13.66 -21.04 -1.08
CA LEU A 136 -14.36 -21.66 0.04
C LEU A 136 -15.05 -20.64 0.94
N THR A 137 -16.31 -20.89 1.27
CA THR A 137 -17.00 -20.15 2.33
C THR A 137 -16.28 -20.31 3.66
N GLU A 138 -15.99 -21.55 4.07
CA GLU A 138 -15.20 -21.89 5.26
C GLU A 138 -13.86 -22.53 4.90
N GLY A 139 -12.79 -22.10 5.57
CA GLY A 139 -11.41 -22.42 5.19
C GLY A 139 -10.89 -21.49 4.09
N ASN A 140 -9.74 -21.80 3.52
CA ASN A 140 -9.14 -21.01 2.45
C ASN A 140 -8.36 -21.95 1.52
N ASP A 141 -8.77 -22.02 0.26
CA ASP A 141 -8.13 -22.82 -0.79
C ASP A 141 -7.35 -21.97 -1.81
N ALA A 142 -7.03 -20.71 -1.46
CA ALA A 142 -6.20 -19.87 -2.31
C ALA A 142 -4.86 -20.55 -2.60
N VAL A 143 -4.47 -20.54 -3.86
CA VAL A 143 -3.14 -20.95 -4.30
C VAL A 143 -2.31 -19.69 -4.45
N ILE A 144 -1.54 -19.38 -3.41
CA ILE A 144 -0.61 -18.25 -3.38
C ILE A 144 0.74 -18.70 -3.92
N LEU A 145 1.22 -18.04 -4.98
CA LEU A 145 2.49 -18.39 -5.63
C LEU A 145 3.55 -17.29 -5.56
N ILE A 146 3.21 -16.08 -5.13
CA ILE A 146 4.17 -14.99 -4.93
C ILE A 146 4.38 -14.81 -3.43
N GLU A 147 5.63 -14.98 -3.00
CA GLU A 147 6.02 -14.85 -1.59
C GLU A 147 7.04 -13.73 -1.43
N ILE A 148 6.71 -12.71 -0.64
CA ILE A 148 7.62 -11.67 -0.20
C ILE A 148 8.20 -12.12 1.14
N ASP A 149 9.50 -12.36 1.16
CA ASP A 149 10.24 -12.85 2.32
C ASP A 149 11.17 -11.74 2.84
N GLY A 150 10.89 -11.23 4.03
CA GLY A 150 11.61 -10.07 4.57
C GLY A 150 10.94 -8.72 4.27
N GLY A 151 11.54 -7.65 4.78
CA GLY A 151 11.06 -6.29 4.56
C GLY A 151 9.67 -5.99 5.14
N ALA A 152 8.99 -5.03 4.52
CA ALA A 152 7.60 -4.63 4.79
C ALA A 152 7.02 -3.97 3.54
N LEU A 153 5.70 -4.06 3.35
CA LEU A 153 4.99 -3.25 2.35
C LEU A 153 4.45 -1.99 3.00
N GLN A 154 4.81 -0.83 2.44
CA GLN A 154 4.28 0.46 2.86
C GLN A 154 3.35 0.99 1.78
N ILE A 155 2.16 1.45 2.18
CA ILE A 155 1.16 2.00 1.27
C ILE A 155 1.00 3.49 1.58
N SER A 156 1.27 4.34 0.58
CA SER A 156 1.26 5.80 0.70
C SER A 156 0.31 6.49 -0.29
N GLY A 157 -0.29 5.75 -1.21
CA GLY A 157 -1.42 6.19 -2.04
C GLY A 157 -2.44 5.07 -2.22
N ARG A 158 -3.65 5.41 -2.68
CA ARG A 158 -4.79 4.48 -2.80
C ARG A 158 -4.41 3.23 -3.61
N SER A 159 -4.21 2.10 -2.92
CA SER A 159 -3.67 0.90 -3.56
C SER A 159 -4.54 -0.33 -3.29
N GLU A 160 -4.40 -1.36 -4.12
CA GLU A 160 -4.96 -2.69 -3.86
C GLU A 160 -3.81 -3.69 -3.77
N VAL A 161 -3.79 -4.51 -2.72
CA VAL A 161 -2.79 -5.58 -2.54
C VAL A 161 -3.51 -6.90 -2.38
N ARG A 162 -3.26 -7.83 -3.31
CA ARG A 162 -3.88 -9.16 -3.29
C ARG A 162 -3.00 -10.29 -3.78
N GLY A 163 -3.30 -11.51 -3.31
CA GLY A 163 -2.69 -12.75 -3.81
C GLY A 163 -1.22 -12.93 -3.42
N LEU A 164 -0.76 -12.28 -2.36
CA LEU A 164 0.61 -12.38 -1.87
C LEU A 164 0.70 -13.18 -0.57
N ALA A 165 1.81 -13.90 -0.39
CA ALA A 165 2.28 -14.31 0.93
C ALA A 165 3.36 -13.32 1.38
N ILE A 166 3.26 -12.77 2.58
CA ILE A 166 4.21 -11.79 3.12
C ILE A 166 4.67 -12.32 4.47
N SER A 167 5.95 -12.70 4.59
CA SER A 167 6.46 -13.41 5.75
C SER A 167 7.86 -12.95 6.15
N ASN A 168 8.28 -13.36 7.35
CA ASN A 168 9.56 -12.97 7.96
C ASN A 168 9.84 -11.45 7.91
N CYS A 169 8.78 -10.64 8.09
CA CYS A 169 8.83 -9.19 7.95
C CYS A 169 9.85 -8.59 8.93
N SER A 170 10.50 -7.49 8.57
CA SER A 170 11.48 -6.82 9.45
C SER A 170 10.82 -6.01 10.58
N ALA A 171 9.52 -5.73 10.46
CA ALA A 171 8.70 -4.96 11.39
C ALA A 171 7.24 -5.44 11.27
N THR A 172 6.28 -4.51 11.17
CA THR A 172 4.93 -4.79 10.68
C THR A 172 4.98 -5.20 9.21
N CYS A 173 4.19 -6.21 8.81
CA CYS A 173 4.23 -6.73 7.44
C CYS A 173 3.64 -5.77 6.41
N ILE A 174 2.48 -5.18 6.70
CA ILE A 174 1.88 -4.12 5.87
C ILE A 174 1.58 -2.90 6.74
N VAL A 175 2.08 -1.73 6.33
CA VAL A 175 1.74 -0.46 6.96
C VAL A 175 1.00 0.41 5.95
N ASN A 176 -0.25 0.76 6.26
CA ASN A 176 -1.08 1.62 5.43
C ASN A 176 -1.11 3.05 5.99
N PHE A 177 -0.77 4.01 5.15
CA PHE A 177 -0.90 5.45 5.39
C PHE A 177 -1.88 6.11 4.41
N ALA A 178 -2.59 5.30 3.60
CA ALA A 178 -3.35 5.75 2.46
C ALA A 178 -4.83 5.45 2.57
N VAL A 179 -5.62 6.38 2.05
CA VAL A 179 -7.08 6.36 2.01
C VAL A 179 -7.59 5.51 0.85
N GLY A 180 -8.71 4.82 1.05
CA GLY A 180 -9.38 4.07 -0.01
C GLY A 180 -8.64 2.79 -0.44
N THR A 181 -7.74 2.30 0.41
CA THR A 181 -6.87 1.14 0.12
C THR A 181 -7.63 -0.17 0.37
N THR A 182 -7.35 -1.19 -0.45
CA THR A 182 -7.85 -2.55 -0.23
C THR A 182 -6.68 -3.52 0.00
N ILE A 183 -6.74 -4.28 1.08
CA ILE A 183 -5.79 -5.36 1.38
C ILE A 183 -6.63 -6.64 1.45
N ALA A 184 -6.56 -7.49 0.43
CA ALA A 184 -7.50 -8.60 0.27
C ALA A 184 -6.83 -9.87 -0.26
N GLY A 185 -7.24 -11.04 0.24
CA GLY A 185 -6.82 -12.34 -0.30
C GLY A 185 -5.32 -12.61 -0.15
N ASN A 186 -4.68 -12.11 0.92
CA ASN A 186 -3.25 -12.30 1.20
C ASN A 186 -3.01 -13.25 2.38
N PHE A 187 -1.85 -13.89 2.42
CA PHE A 187 -1.32 -14.53 3.63
C PHE A 187 -0.29 -13.59 4.26
N ILE A 188 -0.52 -13.15 5.50
CA ILE A 188 0.27 -12.09 6.15
C ILE A 188 0.88 -12.62 7.45
N GLY A 189 2.19 -12.46 7.60
CA GLY A 189 2.99 -13.14 8.63
C GLY A 189 3.21 -14.64 8.34
N LEU A 190 2.69 -15.12 7.21
CA LEU A 190 2.69 -16.51 6.78
C LEU A 190 3.20 -16.62 5.33
N ASN A 191 3.90 -17.71 5.03
CA ASN A 191 4.34 -18.11 3.70
C ASN A 191 3.17 -18.67 2.87
N SER A 192 3.44 -18.98 1.60
CA SER A 192 2.46 -19.46 0.60
C SER A 192 1.62 -20.69 1.00
N VAL A 193 2.04 -21.45 2.01
CA VAL A 193 1.32 -22.63 2.52
C VAL A 193 0.73 -22.42 3.92
N GLY A 194 0.64 -21.17 4.40
CA GLY A 194 0.02 -20.83 5.69
C GLY A 194 0.88 -21.21 6.91
N LYS A 195 2.20 -21.21 6.75
CA LYS A 195 3.18 -21.48 7.82
C LYS A 195 4.15 -20.31 7.94
N SER A 196 5.03 -20.33 8.92
CA SER A 196 6.15 -19.39 8.96
C SER A 196 7.36 -20.01 9.64
N SER A 197 8.55 -19.59 9.24
CA SER A 197 9.83 -19.98 9.83
C SER A 197 10.19 -19.15 11.07
N SER A 198 9.67 -17.93 11.17
CA SER A 198 9.97 -17.01 12.28
C SER A 198 8.81 -16.07 12.55
N VAL A 199 8.72 -15.58 13.79
CA VAL A 199 7.68 -14.60 14.16
C VAL A 199 8.07 -13.24 13.60
N SER A 200 7.17 -12.61 12.82
CA SER A 200 7.37 -11.24 12.35
C SER A 200 7.22 -10.28 13.54
N PRO A 201 8.13 -9.33 13.80
CA PRO A 201 8.22 -8.64 15.08
C PRO A 201 7.17 -7.54 15.30
N GLY A 202 6.44 -7.09 14.26
CA GLY A 202 5.37 -6.10 14.36
C GLY A 202 3.97 -6.71 14.25
N ASP A 203 3.03 -5.91 13.74
CA ASP A 203 1.67 -6.36 13.43
C ASP A 203 1.61 -7.06 12.06
N GLY A 204 0.50 -7.72 11.75
CA GLY A 204 0.22 -8.19 10.39
C GLY A 204 -0.06 -7.00 9.48
N VAL A 205 -1.13 -6.27 9.81
CA VAL A 205 -1.49 -5.00 9.18
C VAL A 205 -1.54 -3.92 10.25
N TYR A 206 -0.85 -2.80 10.00
CA TYR A 206 -1.03 -1.57 10.76
C TYR A 206 -1.64 -0.51 9.85
N ASP A 207 -2.88 -0.16 10.11
CA ASP A 207 -3.55 0.96 9.47
C ASP A 207 -3.35 2.22 10.32
N ALA A 208 -2.48 3.10 9.83
CA ALA A 208 -1.89 4.20 10.59
C ALA A 208 -2.71 5.49 10.49
N GLY A 209 -4.03 5.37 10.67
CA GLY A 209 -4.95 6.50 10.63
C GLY A 209 -5.39 6.92 9.24
N SER A 210 -5.71 5.94 8.39
CA SER A 210 -6.29 6.16 7.06
C SER A 210 -7.79 5.83 7.08
N TYR A 211 -8.59 6.47 6.22
CA TYR A 211 -10.03 6.19 6.10
C TYR A 211 -10.39 5.50 4.77
N ASP A 212 -11.59 4.92 4.70
CA ASP A 212 -12.10 4.13 3.58
C ASP A 212 -11.22 2.90 3.25
N VAL A 213 -10.60 2.30 4.26
CA VAL A 213 -9.74 1.13 4.14
C VAL A 213 -10.56 -0.14 4.26
N MET A 214 -10.38 -1.07 3.31
CA MET A 214 -10.96 -2.41 3.39
C MET A 214 -9.85 -3.45 3.60
N ILE A 215 -9.81 -4.05 4.78
CA ILE A 215 -8.96 -5.20 5.10
C ILE A 215 -9.83 -6.44 5.03
N GLY A 216 -9.63 -7.21 3.97
CA GLY A 216 -10.44 -8.36 3.62
C GLY A 216 -11.54 -7.98 2.63
N GLY A 217 -12.74 -8.49 2.83
CA GLY A 217 -13.91 -8.20 2.01
C GLY A 217 -15.03 -9.24 2.19
N PRO A 218 -16.22 -8.98 1.62
CA PRO A 218 -17.38 -9.84 1.79
C PRO A 218 -17.30 -11.16 1.00
N LEU A 219 -16.41 -11.26 0.01
CA LEU A 219 -16.26 -12.46 -0.80
C LEU A 219 -15.19 -13.39 -0.22
N PRO A 220 -15.34 -14.72 -0.38
CA PRO A 220 -14.28 -15.67 -0.05
C PRO A 220 -12.90 -15.30 -0.61
N ALA A 221 -12.86 -14.77 -1.85
CA ALA A 221 -11.64 -14.38 -2.54
C ALA A 221 -10.86 -13.25 -1.84
N ASP A 222 -11.53 -12.47 -0.99
CA ASP A 222 -10.96 -11.30 -0.33
C ASP A 222 -10.36 -11.64 1.04
N ARG A 223 -10.56 -12.87 1.55
CA ARG A 223 -10.10 -13.32 2.86
C ARG A 223 -8.58 -13.26 3.00
N ASN A 224 -8.09 -12.36 3.85
CA ASN A 224 -6.72 -12.48 4.33
C ASN A 224 -6.61 -13.57 5.39
N VAL A 225 -5.46 -14.25 5.44
CA VAL A 225 -5.07 -15.15 6.52
C VAL A 225 -3.86 -14.53 7.22
N ILE A 226 -4.05 -14.09 8.46
CA ILE A 226 -3.09 -13.29 9.21
C ILE A 226 -2.68 -14.07 10.46
N GLY A 227 -1.39 -14.37 10.60
CA GLY A 227 -0.91 -15.18 11.71
C GLY A 227 0.59 -15.04 11.94
N ASN A 228 1.04 -15.51 13.11
CA ASN A 228 2.46 -15.61 13.45
C ASN A 228 3.23 -14.28 13.41
N VAL A 229 2.58 -13.20 13.86
CA VAL A 229 3.21 -11.90 14.13
C VAL A 229 3.30 -11.67 15.63
N ALA A 230 4.26 -10.88 16.10
CA ALA A 230 4.46 -10.61 17.53
C ALA A 230 3.45 -9.57 18.07
N GLY A 231 2.93 -8.71 17.19
CA GLY A 231 1.90 -7.72 17.47
C GLY A 231 0.47 -8.27 17.40
N PHE A 232 -0.47 -7.39 17.05
CA PHE A 232 -1.82 -7.77 16.67
C PHE A 232 -1.85 -8.27 15.23
N GLY A 233 -2.82 -9.11 14.88
CA GLY A 233 -3.05 -9.45 13.48
C GLY A 233 -3.38 -8.20 12.67
N ILE A 234 -4.31 -7.38 13.17
CA ILE A 234 -4.62 -6.07 12.61
C ILE A 234 -4.61 -5.05 13.74
N ARG A 235 -3.93 -3.93 13.52
CA ARG A 235 -4.02 -2.74 14.37
C ARG A 235 -4.54 -1.59 13.55
N HIS A 236 -5.62 -0.98 14.03
CA HIS A 236 -6.22 0.21 13.45
C HIS A 236 -5.99 1.39 14.40
N ALA A 237 -5.38 2.47 13.89
CA ALA A 237 -5.13 3.70 14.63
C ALA A 237 -6.05 4.83 14.16
N TYR A 238 -6.21 5.85 15.02
CA TYR A 238 -7.06 7.05 14.89
C TYR A 238 -7.32 7.54 13.47
N THR A 239 -8.60 7.78 13.16
CA THR A 239 -9.05 8.38 11.90
C THR A 239 -10.11 9.44 12.18
N GLU A 240 -9.99 10.58 11.48
CA GLU A 240 -11.11 11.52 11.32
C GLU A 240 -11.94 11.06 10.12
N GLU A 241 -13.25 10.89 10.29
CA GLU A 241 -14.22 10.48 9.26
C GLU A 241 -13.97 9.09 8.61
N SER A 242 -13.78 8.03 9.40
CA SER A 242 -13.61 6.67 8.88
C SER A 242 -14.90 5.97 8.45
N SER A 243 -14.75 5.11 7.46
CA SER A 243 -15.71 4.06 7.09
C SER A 243 -14.92 2.77 6.82
N ASP A 244 -14.03 2.44 7.75
CA ASP A 244 -13.08 1.34 7.61
C ASP A 244 -13.75 0.01 7.90
N GLN A 245 -13.29 -1.01 7.19
CA GLN A 245 -13.93 -2.31 7.14
C GLN A 245 -12.89 -3.40 7.33
N ILE A 246 -13.06 -4.19 8.39
CA ILE A 246 -12.30 -5.41 8.63
C ILE A 246 -13.27 -6.57 8.46
N ILE A 247 -13.29 -7.18 7.26
CA ILE A 247 -14.34 -8.14 6.89
C ILE A 247 -13.75 -9.46 6.41
N GLY A 248 -14.29 -10.58 6.90
CA GLY A 248 -14.06 -11.89 6.29
C GLY A 248 -12.65 -12.46 6.45
N ASN A 249 -11.83 -11.91 7.36
CA ASN A 249 -10.44 -12.32 7.57
C ASN A 249 -10.33 -13.53 8.52
N TYR A 250 -9.27 -14.32 8.36
CA TYR A 250 -8.85 -15.36 9.30
C TYR A 250 -7.63 -14.85 10.07
N ILE A 251 -7.77 -14.66 11.39
CA ILE A 251 -6.78 -13.97 12.23
C ILE A 251 -6.39 -14.86 13.41
N GLY A 252 -5.13 -15.26 13.45
CA GLY A 252 -4.55 -16.14 14.47
C GLY A 252 -4.68 -17.63 14.15
N THR A 253 -5.10 -17.99 12.93
CA THR A 253 -5.28 -19.37 12.47
C THR A 253 -4.53 -19.66 11.17
N ASP A 254 -4.42 -20.94 10.81
CA ASP A 254 -3.97 -21.37 9.50
C ASP A 254 -5.05 -21.15 8.42
N PRO A 255 -4.74 -21.33 7.12
CA PRO A 255 -5.73 -21.11 6.06
C PRO A 255 -6.99 -21.97 6.20
N THR A 256 -6.92 -23.13 6.85
CA THR A 256 -8.12 -23.96 7.09
C THR A 256 -9.02 -23.40 8.19
N GLY A 257 -8.50 -22.50 9.03
CA GLY A 257 -9.18 -21.98 10.21
C GLY A 257 -9.31 -23.00 11.34
N THR A 258 -8.53 -24.08 11.32
CA THR A 258 -8.64 -25.19 12.31
C THR A 258 -7.40 -25.36 13.19
N GLN A 259 -6.29 -24.69 12.86
CA GLN A 259 -5.08 -24.71 13.69
C GLN A 259 -4.63 -23.30 14.02
N ALA A 260 -4.10 -23.11 15.23
CA ALA A 260 -3.58 -21.82 15.65
C ALA A 260 -2.28 -21.44 14.91
N ARG A 261 -2.20 -20.16 14.54
CA ARG A 261 -1.02 -19.41 14.07
C ARG A 261 -0.99 -18.11 14.89
N PRO A 262 -0.72 -18.20 16.19
CA PRO A 262 -1.02 -17.15 17.15
C PRO A 262 -0.33 -15.82 16.77
N ASN A 263 -1.09 -14.73 16.81
CA ASN A 263 -0.53 -13.39 16.92
C ASN A 263 -0.24 -13.09 18.40
N GLY A 264 0.85 -12.38 18.66
CA GLY A 264 1.42 -12.23 20.00
C GLY A 264 0.60 -11.34 20.94
N LEU A 265 0.06 -10.21 20.46
CA LEU A 265 -0.72 -9.28 21.27
C LEU A 265 -2.23 -9.51 21.19
N GLY A 266 -2.75 -10.13 20.12
CA GLY A 266 -4.18 -10.36 19.95
C GLY A 266 -4.60 -10.43 18.48
N GLY A 267 -5.90 -10.53 18.24
CA GLY A 267 -6.47 -10.54 16.89
C GLY A 267 -6.51 -9.15 16.26
N ILE A 268 -7.47 -8.34 16.70
CA ILE A 268 -7.69 -6.97 16.22
C ILE A 268 -7.55 -6.00 17.39
N ASN A 269 -6.68 -5.00 17.23
CA ASN A 269 -6.74 -3.79 18.02
C ASN A 269 -7.52 -2.72 17.23
N ALA A 270 -8.70 -2.38 17.73
CA ALA A 270 -9.68 -1.48 17.13
C ALA A 270 -9.69 -0.08 17.76
N GLY A 271 -8.75 0.23 18.66
CA GLY A 271 -8.67 1.55 19.28
C GLY A 271 -7.35 1.75 20.02
N GLU A 272 -6.56 2.72 19.55
CA GLU A 272 -5.60 3.43 20.42
C GLU A 272 -6.05 4.88 20.68
N ASP A 273 -6.95 5.43 19.85
CA ASP A 273 -7.46 6.81 19.93
C ASP A 273 -8.80 6.92 19.14
N SER A 274 -9.55 8.00 19.34
CA SER A 274 -10.97 8.10 18.99
C SER A 274 -11.32 7.84 17.51
N VAL A 275 -12.29 6.97 17.23
CA VAL A 275 -12.95 6.90 15.92
C VAL A 275 -13.88 8.11 15.77
N GLU A 276 -13.74 8.91 14.72
CA GLU A 276 -14.85 9.70 14.19
C GLU A 276 -15.29 9.00 12.90
N GLY A 277 -16.50 8.40 12.87
CA GLY A 277 -16.92 7.56 11.74
C GLY A 277 -17.36 6.15 12.16
N LEU A 278 -17.42 5.21 11.23
CA LEU A 278 -17.79 3.81 11.45
C LEU A 278 -16.58 2.90 11.24
N LEU A 279 -16.24 2.10 12.27
CA LEU A 279 -15.40 0.92 12.11
C LEU A 279 -16.28 -0.33 12.12
N LEU A 280 -16.37 -1.01 10.98
CA LEU A 280 -17.10 -2.27 10.84
C LEU A 280 -16.15 -3.47 10.92
N ILE A 281 -16.33 -4.30 11.95
CA ILE A 281 -15.63 -5.57 12.10
C ILE A 281 -16.64 -6.69 11.88
N GLU A 282 -16.63 -7.32 10.70
CA GLU A 282 -17.68 -8.25 10.32
C GLU A 282 -17.18 -9.61 9.80
N ASN A 283 -17.82 -10.71 10.22
CA ASN A 283 -17.61 -12.05 9.66
C ASN A 283 -16.14 -12.54 9.67
N ASN A 284 -15.33 -12.09 10.62
CA ASN A 284 -13.95 -12.57 10.78
C ASN A 284 -13.90 -13.82 11.67
N LEU A 285 -12.94 -14.71 11.38
CA LEU A 285 -12.51 -15.76 12.30
C LEU A 285 -11.30 -15.25 13.11
N ILE A 286 -11.49 -15.02 14.41
CA ILE A 286 -10.48 -14.42 15.29
C ILE A 286 -10.22 -15.37 16.45
N SER A 287 -9.23 -16.26 16.28
CA SER A 287 -9.05 -17.41 17.15
C SER A 287 -7.59 -17.77 17.33
N GLY A 288 -7.27 -18.49 18.41
CA GLY A 288 -5.91 -18.98 18.66
C GLY A 288 -4.85 -17.91 18.87
N ASN A 289 -5.21 -16.65 19.19
CA ASN A 289 -4.26 -15.58 19.48
C ASN A 289 -3.76 -15.65 20.93
N ASN A 290 -2.56 -15.10 21.19
CA ASN A 290 -1.96 -15.06 22.54
C ASN A 290 -2.51 -13.93 23.43
N GLY A 291 -3.36 -13.05 22.87
CA GLY A 291 -4.06 -12.00 23.60
C GLY A 291 -5.57 -12.04 23.36
N PRO A 292 -6.30 -10.92 23.47
CA PRO A 292 -7.72 -10.85 23.16
C PRO A 292 -8.03 -11.09 21.67
N GLY A 293 -9.28 -11.46 21.38
CA GLY A 293 -9.77 -11.53 20.00
C GLY A 293 -9.90 -10.14 19.40
N ILE A 294 -10.84 -9.35 19.93
CA ILE A 294 -11.00 -7.93 19.62
C ILE A 294 -10.73 -7.12 20.88
N PHE A 295 -9.84 -6.14 20.76
CA PHE A 295 -9.51 -5.19 21.81
C PHE A 295 -9.78 -3.78 21.31
N ALA A 296 -10.58 -3.02 22.04
CA ALA A 296 -10.89 -1.63 21.75
C ALA A 296 -10.81 -0.85 23.07
N ASP A 297 -9.74 -0.07 23.25
CA ASP A 297 -9.48 0.70 24.46
C ASP A 297 -9.15 2.14 24.10
N PHE A 298 -10.09 3.04 24.38
CA PHE A 298 -10.03 4.41 23.92
C PHE A 298 -9.66 5.34 25.06
N LEU A 299 -8.65 6.18 24.83
CA LEU A 299 -8.16 7.12 25.84
C LEU A 299 -9.08 8.35 26.03
N TYR A 300 -10.02 8.58 25.11
CA TYR A 300 -10.95 9.72 25.07
C TYR A 300 -12.35 9.30 24.60
N GLU A 301 -13.39 10.04 24.97
CA GLU A 301 -14.75 9.81 24.43
C GLU A 301 -14.73 9.95 22.90
N VAL A 302 -15.21 8.90 22.24
CA VAL A 302 -15.39 8.80 20.78
C VAL A 302 -16.72 9.37 20.33
N ASN A 303 -16.74 9.93 19.12
CA ASN A 303 -17.97 10.29 18.40
C ASN A 303 -18.29 9.32 17.24
N GLY A 304 -17.51 8.24 17.09
CA GLY A 304 -17.69 7.21 16.08
C GLY A 304 -18.42 5.98 16.61
N ASP A 305 -18.90 5.17 15.67
CA ASP A 305 -19.60 3.92 15.91
C ASP A 305 -18.63 2.74 15.67
N LEU A 306 -18.57 1.82 16.63
CA LEU A 306 -17.92 0.52 16.47
C LEU A 306 -19.01 -0.55 16.32
N GLU A 307 -19.04 -1.20 15.16
CA GLU A 307 -19.94 -2.31 14.87
C GLU A 307 -19.16 -3.62 14.77
N ILE A 308 -19.48 -4.58 15.64
CA ILE A 308 -18.88 -5.91 15.67
C ILE A 308 -19.97 -6.93 15.36
N ASN A 309 -20.00 -7.47 14.15
CA ASN A 309 -21.08 -8.36 13.71
C ASN A 309 -20.58 -9.70 13.15
N GLY A 310 -21.25 -10.81 13.48
CA GLY A 310 -21.02 -12.11 12.85
C GLY A 310 -19.63 -12.74 13.02
N ASN A 311 -18.78 -12.20 13.90
CA ASN A 311 -17.41 -12.71 14.08
C ASN A 311 -17.38 -14.03 14.87
N PHE A 312 -16.56 -14.97 14.40
CA PHE A 312 -16.26 -16.23 15.06
C PHE A 312 -15.04 -16.04 15.95
N ILE A 313 -15.22 -16.03 17.27
CA ILE A 313 -14.15 -15.71 18.22
C ILE A 313 -13.87 -16.90 19.14
N GLY A 314 -12.63 -17.40 19.13
CA GLY A 314 -12.21 -18.54 19.97
C GLY A 314 -12.69 -19.91 19.49
N THR A 315 -13.17 -19.99 18.25
CA THR A 315 -13.70 -21.20 17.58
C THR A 315 -12.88 -21.55 16.33
N ASP A 316 -13.12 -22.70 15.72
CA ASP A 316 -12.64 -22.99 14.36
C ASP A 316 -13.53 -22.34 13.29
N ALA A 317 -13.13 -22.45 12.01
CA ALA A 317 -13.90 -21.95 10.87
C ALA A 317 -15.34 -22.49 10.76
N PHE A 318 -15.67 -23.58 11.46
CA PHE A 318 -17.02 -24.17 11.46
C PHE A 318 -17.83 -23.77 12.71
N GLY A 319 -17.28 -22.90 13.57
CA GLY A 319 -17.89 -22.51 14.83
C GLY A 319 -17.76 -23.53 15.95
N ASN A 320 -16.93 -24.57 15.79
CA ASN A 320 -16.68 -25.50 16.87
C ASN A 320 -15.73 -24.89 17.90
N PRO A 321 -15.94 -25.15 19.20
CA PRO A 321 -15.01 -24.71 20.23
C PRO A 321 -13.67 -25.48 20.12
N GLY A 322 -12.58 -24.85 20.55
CA GLY A 322 -11.27 -25.53 20.63
C GLY A 322 -10.05 -24.70 20.24
N LEU A 323 -10.25 -23.45 19.79
CA LEU A 323 -9.18 -22.53 19.44
C LEU A 323 -9.32 -21.19 20.18
N PRO A 324 -9.38 -21.20 21.52
CA PRO A 324 -9.59 -19.99 22.29
C PRO A 324 -8.46 -18.99 22.07
N ASN A 325 -8.81 -17.70 22.07
CA ASN A 325 -7.83 -16.66 22.33
C ASN A 325 -7.40 -16.74 23.81
N SER A 326 -6.16 -16.39 24.13
CA SER A 326 -5.64 -16.49 25.50
C SER A 326 -6.12 -15.35 26.41
N GLY A 327 -6.69 -14.28 25.83
CA GLY A 327 -7.36 -13.17 26.53
C GLY A 327 -8.88 -13.18 26.38
N SER A 328 -9.49 -12.00 26.55
CA SER A 328 -10.94 -11.79 26.32
C SER A 328 -11.32 -12.09 24.87
N GLY A 329 -12.52 -12.60 24.62
CA GLY A 329 -13.04 -12.71 23.25
C GLY A 329 -13.17 -11.31 22.62
N ILE A 330 -13.95 -10.45 23.27
CA ILE A 330 -14.09 -9.03 22.95
C ILE A 330 -13.87 -8.25 24.25
N GLN A 331 -13.07 -7.19 24.18
CA GLN A 331 -12.90 -6.21 25.25
C GLN A 331 -13.09 -4.82 24.67
N VAL A 332 -14.10 -4.10 25.18
CA VAL A 332 -14.41 -2.72 24.82
C VAL A 332 -14.39 -1.86 26.08
N LEU A 333 -13.58 -0.80 26.07
CA LEU A 333 -13.40 0.14 27.18
C LEU A 333 -13.63 1.57 26.69
N LEU A 334 -14.34 2.37 27.49
CA LEU A 334 -14.49 3.83 27.31
C LEU A 334 -15.16 4.28 25.99
N GLU A 335 -15.96 3.41 25.37
CA GLU A 335 -16.76 3.70 24.16
C GLU A 335 -18.21 4.09 24.47
N SER A 336 -18.75 5.04 23.70
CA SER A 336 -20.20 5.29 23.59
C SER A 336 -20.71 4.84 22.22
N SER A 337 -21.90 4.23 22.16
CA SER A 337 -22.60 3.84 20.91
C SER A 337 -22.11 2.58 20.16
N ASN A 338 -21.64 1.54 20.86
CA ASN A 338 -21.29 0.25 20.21
C ASN A 338 -22.51 -0.60 19.82
N VAL A 339 -22.38 -1.35 18.72
CA VAL A 339 -23.25 -2.48 18.37
C VAL A 339 -22.42 -3.77 18.35
N ILE A 340 -22.79 -4.75 19.20
CA ILE A 340 -22.13 -6.05 19.35
C ILE A 340 -23.17 -7.17 19.29
#